data_AF-A0A1B1YA59-F1
#
_entry.id   AF-A0A1B1YA59-F1
#
_cell.length_a   1.000
_cell.length_b   1.000
_cell.length_c   1.000
_cell.angle_alpha   90.00
_cell.angle_beta   90.00
_cell.angle_gamma   90.00
#
_symmetry.space_group_name_H-M   'P 1'
#
loop_
_entity.id
_entity.type
_entity.pdbx_description
1 polymer ?
#
loop_
_entity_poly.entity_id
_entity_poly.type
_entity_poly.pdbx_seq_one_letter_code
_entity_poly.pdbx_strand_id
1 'polypeptide(L)'
;MNVLLPEFLKYRRTFTRRLILIAPLFFIFFALLQKLFIPAGYLGSWQLILDLVFNWWPVIFIPMGSALLSVLAASHEKKGGNYRSLRMRDISMFHLWIAKIAVMGVHTLISTLVLIVSTVLSGIIAGGGKIPWSQIFAAAFTVWVVSLAIIPLQLWMATWKGTLGSMVMGFTGMITGVLAASEPYWIYVPWSWPTRLMSPIIGVHPNGTLLEPDSPLLDASVIPVGIIVSLITLLIFTCLTAIWFDRREVG
;
A
#
# COMPACT_ATOMS: atom_id res chain seq x y z
N MET A 1 -5.95 26.36 -12.39
CA MET A 1 -6.68 26.18 -11.11
C MET A 1 -6.05 25.00 -10.34
N ASN A 2 -5.80 25.15 -9.04
CA ASN A 2 -5.12 24.14 -8.24
C ASN A 2 -6.08 22.98 -7.87
N VAL A 3 -6.07 21.88 -8.64
CA VAL A 3 -7.04 20.76 -8.54
C VAL A 3 -6.80 19.89 -7.29
N LEU A 4 -5.59 19.94 -6.72
CA LEU A 4 -5.16 19.10 -5.61
C LEU A 4 -5.91 19.39 -4.30
N LEU A 5 -6.10 20.68 -3.96
CA LEU A 5 -6.69 21.06 -2.67
C LEU A 5 -8.19 20.67 -2.59
N PRO A 6 -9.04 20.94 -3.60
CA PRO A 6 -10.41 20.43 -3.61
C PRO A 6 -10.48 18.90 -3.55
N GLU A 7 -9.57 18.21 -4.23
CA GLU A 7 -9.53 16.75 -4.23
C GLU A 7 -9.17 16.20 -2.85
N PHE A 8 -8.17 16.77 -2.17
CA PHE A 8 -7.80 16.39 -0.81
C PHE A 8 -8.94 16.60 0.20
N LEU A 9 -9.67 17.71 0.10
CA LEU A 9 -10.76 18.04 1.01
C LEU A 9 -11.93 17.05 0.94
N LYS A 10 -12.14 16.37 -0.20
CA LYS A 10 -13.19 15.33 -0.35
C LYS A 10 -13.01 14.18 0.65
N TYR A 11 -11.76 13.89 1.05
CA TYR A 11 -11.45 12.77 1.94
C TYR A 11 -11.53 13.13 3.44
N ARG A 12 -11.58 14.43 3.79
CA ARG A 12 -11.45 14.92 5.18
C ARG A 12 -12.53 14.39 6.16
N ARG A 13 -13.73 14.07 5.67
CA ARG A 13 -14.89 13.62 6.47
C ARG A 13 -15.45 12.26 6.05
N THR A 14 -14.60 11.34 5.58
CA THR A 14 -15.05 10.09 4.93
C THR A 14 -14.58 8.85 5.66
N PHE A 15 -15.27 7.73 5.38
CA PHE A 15 -14.85 6.38 5.82
C PHE A 15 -13.38 6.09 5.46
N THR A 16 -12.89 6.66 4.35
CA THR A 16 -11.50 6.60 3.92
C THR A 16 -10.51 7.03 5.01
N ARG A 17 -10.78 8.15 5.71
CA ARG A 17 -9.90 8.62 6.80
C ARG A 17 -9.89 7.65 7.97
N ARG A 18 -11.06 7.09 8.32
CA ARG A 18 -11.13 6.07 9.39
C ARG A 18 -10.34 4.83 9.01
N LEU A 19 -10.48 4.35 7.77
CA LEU A 19 -9.74 3.19 7.29
C LEU A 19 -8.22 3.41 7.35
N ILE A 20 -7.74 4.54 6.83
CA ILE A 20 -6.30 4.87 6.78
C ILE A 20 -5.67 4.93 8.18
N LEU A 21 -6.43 5.39 9.17
CA LEU A 21 -5.96 5.55 10.54
C LEU A 21 -6.14 4.28 11.38
N ILE A 22 -7.24 3.55 11.21
CA ILE A 22 -7.58 2.37 12.04
C ILE A 22 -6.82 1.13 11.57
N ALA A 23 -6.62 0.96 10.26
CA ALA A 23 -5.97 -0.23 9.71
C ALA A 23 -4.57 -0.49 10.31
N PRO A 24 -3.65 0.49 10.42
CA PRO A 24 -2.35 0.24 11.06
C PRO A 24 -2.44 0.03 12.59
N LEU A 25 -3.43 0.63 13.26
CA LEU A 25 -3.62 0.49 14.71
C LEU A 25 -3.99 -0.94 15.12
N PHE A 26 -4.49 -1.75 14.17
CA PHE A 26 -4.74 -3.17 14.34
C PHE A 26 -3.53 -3.94 14.91
N PHE A 27 -2.30 -3.56 14.53
CA PHE A 27 -1.10 -4.25 15.00
C PHE A 27 -0.81 -4.03 16.48
N ILE A 28 -1.25 -2.91 17.06
CA ILE A 28 -1.15 -2.66 18.51
C ILE A 28 -1.99 -3.69 19.27
N PHE A 29 -3.21 -3.97 18.78
CA PHE A 29 -4.08 -4.98 19.35
C PHE A 29 -3.45 -6.38 19.25
N PHE A 30 -2.87 -6.73 18.09
CA PHE A 30 -2.16 -8.00 17.93
C PHE A 30 -0.95 -8.14 18.86
N ALA A 31 -0.18 -7.06 19.05
CA ALA A 31 0.96 -7.07 19.97
C ALA A 31 0.53 -7.34 21.42
N LEU A 32 -0.63 -6.83 21.84
CA LEU A 32 -1.21 -7.15 23.15
C LEU A 32 -1.57 -8.63 23.27
N LEU A 33 -2.19 -9.22 22.23
CA LEU A 33 -2.48 -10.66 22.21
C LEU A 33 -1.19 -11.49 22.27
N GLN A 34 -0.17 -11.15 21.48
CA GLN A 34 1.11 -11.85 21.51
C GLN A 34 1.74 -11.85 22.90
N LYS A 35 1.72 -10.71 23.60
CA LYS A 35 2.23 -10.61 24.97
C LYS A 35 1.52 -11.55 25.95
N LEU A 36 0.25 -11.86 25.72
CA LEU A 36 -0.55 -12.74 26.57
C LEU A 36 -0.33 -14.23 26.27
N PHE A 37 -0.09 -14.59 25.00
CA PHE A 37 -0.08 -15.98 24.55
C PHE A 37 1.30 -16.53 24.17
N ILE A 38 2.30 -15.69 23.93
CA ILE A 38 3.66 -16.14 23.56
C ILE A 38 4.55 -16.17 24.81
N PRO A 39 5.20 -17.32 25.12
CA PRO A 39 6.12 -17.43 26.26
C PRO A 39 7.26 -16.41 26.19
N ALA A 40 7.63 -15.86 27.35
CA ALA A 40 8.78 -14.97 27.47
C ALA A 40 10.07 -15.68 26.97
N GLY A 41 10.78 -15.05 26.02
CA GLY A 41 12.05 -15.56 25.50
C GLY A 41 11.98 -16.43 24.24
N TYR A 42 10.81 -16.61 23.62
CA TYR A 42 10.67 -17.39 22.37
C TYR A 42 11.44 -16.79 21.18
N LEU A 43 11.37 -15.48 20.99
CA LEU A 43 12.10 -14.70 19.99
C LEU A 43 12.30 -13.27 20.52
N GLY A 44 13.23 -12.50 19.93
CA GLY A 44 13.41 -11.09 20.27
C GLY A 44 12.12 -10.30 20.07
N SER A 45 11.66 -9.59 21.11
CA SER A 45 10.39 -8.85 21.14
C SER A 45 10.18 -7.94 19.92
N TRP A 46 11.24 -7.32 19.41
CA TRP A 46 11.19 -6.47 18.23
C TRP A 46 11.09 -7.25 16.91
N GLN A 47 11.81 -8.36 16.76
CA GLN A 47 11.79 -9.14 15.52
C GLN A 47 10.38 -9.69 15.26
N LEU A 48 9.74 -10.27 16.28
CA LEU A 48 8.35 -10.75 16.18
C LEU A 48 7.36 -9.69 15.71
N ILE A 49 7.50 -8.46 16.22
CA ILE A 49 6.63 -7.34 15.86
C ILE A 49 6.92 -6.88 14.42
N LEU A 50 8.18 -6.78 14.04
CA LEU A 50 8.55 -6.43 12.67
C LEU A 50 8.07 -7.47 11.67
N ASP A 51 8.23 -8.77 12.00
CA ASP A 51 7.79 -9.86 11.15
C ASP A 51 6.29 -9.83 10.95
N LEU A 52 5.53 -9.68 12.03
CA LEU A 52 4.08 -9.59 11.96
C LEU A 52 3.65 -8.39 11.12
N VAL A 53 4.18 -7.20 11.41
CA VAL A 53 3.75 -5.96 10.75
C VAL A 53 4.13 -6.01 9.27
N PHE A 54 5.39 -6.27 8.95
CA PHE A 54 5.92 -6.16 7.59
C PHE A 54 5.71 -7.42 6.75
N ASN A 55 5.18 -8.51 7.30
CA ASN A 55 4.59 -9.56 6.50
C ASN A 55 3.15 -9.21 6.10
N TRP A 56 2.28 -8.92 7.08
CA TRP A 56 0.85 -8.80 6.82
C TRP A 56 0.46 -7.47 6.17
N TRP A 57 1.21 -6.39 6.42
CA TRP A 57 0.94 -5.08 5.82
C TRP A 57 1.08 -5.10 4.29
N PRO A 58 2.22 -5.53 3.70
CA PRO A 58 2.35 -5.75 2.26
C PRO A 58 1.34 -6.73 1.67
N VAL A 59 1.08 -7.84 2.37
CA VAL A 59 0.28 -8.95 1.82
C VAL A 59 -1.21 -8.61 1.77
N ILE A 60 -1.79 -8.03 2.82
CA ILE A 60 -3.24 -7.78 2.89
C ILE A 60 -3.54 -6.31 2.61
N PHE A 61 -2.94 -5.42 3.39
CA PHE A 61 -3.38 -4.03 3.47
C PHE A 61 -3.00 -3.23 2.23
N ILE A 62 -1.87 -3.51 1.58
CA ILE A 62 -1.53 -2.87 0.31
C ILE A 62 -2.51 -3.25 -0.81
N PRO A 63 -2.69 -4.53 -1.19
CA PRO A 63 -3.60 -4.90 -2.28
C PRO A 63 -5.06 -4.53 -1.98
N MET A 64 -5.56 -4.83 -0.78
CA MET A 64 -6.96 -4.61 -0.44
C MET A 64 -7.27 -3.18 -0.03
N GLY A 65 -6.35 -2.53 0.69
CA GLY A 65 -6.47 -1.12 1.04
C GLY A 65 -6.42 -0.22 -0.17
N SER A 66 -5.53 -0.49 -1.14
CA SER A 66 -5.49 0.26 -2.41
C SER A 66 -6.76 0.05 -3.24
N ALA A 67 -7.26 -1.18 -3.35
CA ALA A 67 -8.52 -1.48 -4.04
C ALA A 67 -9.71 -0.73 -3.43
N LEU A 68 -9.83 -0.75 -2.09
CA LEU A 68 -10.92 -0.07 -1.39
C LEU A 68 -10.77 1.45 -1.45
N LEU A 69 -9.56 1.99 -1.29
CA LEU A 69 -9.28 3.42 -1.44
C LEU A 69 -9.69 3.91 -2.84
N SER A 70 -9.38 3.14 -3.88
CA SER A 70 -9.77 3.42 -5.26
C SER A 70 -11.27 3.40 -5.47
N VAL A 71 -11.98 2.45 -4.86
CA VAL A 71 -13.44 2.40 -4.89
C VAL A 71 -14.07 3.62 -4.23
N LEU A 72 -13.55 4.03 -3.08
CA LEU A 72 -14.04 5.22 -2.38
C LEU A 72 -13.80 6.47 -3.22
N ALA A 73 -12.60 6.60 -3.80
CA ALA A 73 -12.25 7.68 -4.72
C ALA A 73 -13.19 7.76 -5.93
N ALA A 74 -13.51 6.62 -6.56
CA ALA A 74 -14.44 6.55 -7.69
C ALA A 74 -15.91 6.82 -7.26
N SER A 75 -16.31 6.37 -6.07
CA SER A 75 -17.67 6.56 -5.53
C SER A 75 -17.98 8.02 -5.22
N HIS A 76 -17.00 8.78 -4.70
CA HIS A 76 -17.14 10.21 -4.46
C HIS A 76 -17.50 10.98 -5.73
N GLU A 77 -16.97 10.58 -6.87
CA GLU A 77 -17.24 11.24 -8.16
C GLU A 77 -18.62 10.89 -8.70
N LYS A 78 -19.07 9.64 -8.56
CA LYS A 78 -20.44 9.26 -8.92
C LYS A 78 -21.47 10.07 -8.13
N LYS A 79 -21.25 10.27 -6.83
CA LYS A 79 -22.13 11.08 -5.97
C LYS A 79 -22.11 12.57 -6.29
N GLY A 80 -20.99 13.08 -6.81
CA GLY A 80 -20.81 14.49 -7.20
C GLY A 80 -21.34 14.85 -8.60
N GLY A 81 -22.12 13.98 -9.25
CA GLY A 81 -22.65 14.21 -10.60
C GLY A 81 -21.80 13.61 -11.73
N ASN A 82 -20.98 12.59 -11.43
CA ASN A 82 -20.23 11.79 -12.40
C ASN A 82 -19.41 12.63 -13.39
N TYR A 83 -18.63 13.57 -12.85
CA TYR A 83 -17.75 14.46 -13.62
C TYR A 83 -18.46 15.46 -14.57
N ARG A 84 -19.80 15.47 -14.65
CA ARG A 84 -20.54 16.35 -15.59
C ARG A 84 -20.25 17.84 -15.35
N SER A 85 -20.31 18.29 -14.10
CA SER A 85 -20.01 19.68 -13.72
C SER A 85 -18.54 20.05 -13.92
N LEU A 86 -17.63 19.07 -13.81
CA LEU A 86 -16.20 19.26 -14.00
C LEU A 86 -15.80 19.33 -15.49
N ARG A 87 -16.59 18.78 -16.41
CA ARG A 87 -16.42 18.94 -17.87
C ARG A 87 -16.96 20.27 -18.39
N MET A 88 -18.01 20.79 -17.76
CA MET A 88 -18.56 22.11 -18.10
C MET A 88 -17.61 23.24 -17.68
N ARG A 89 -16.77 22.97 -16.68
CA ARG A 89 -15.61 23.80 -16.37
C ARG A 89 -14.45 23.29 -17.22
N ASP A 90 -13.63 24.18 -17.76
CA ASP A 90 -12.54 23.87 -18.70
C ASP A 90 -11.33 23.21 -17.98
N ILE A 91 -11.60 22.12 -17.24
CA ILE A 91 -10.65 21.40 -16.40
C ILE A 91 -10.20 20.16 -17.17
N SER A 92 -8.89 20.07 -17.42
CA SER A 92 -8.30 18.88 -18.03
C SER A 92 -8.53 17.62 -17.18
N MET A 93 -9.16 16.61 -17.78
CA MET A 93 -9.44 15.32 -17.13
C MET A 93 -8.17 14.53 -16.87
N PHE A 94 -7.19 14.62 -17.77
CA PHE A 94 -5.84 14.12 -17.55
C PHE A 94 -5.22 14.62 -16.24
N HIS A 95 -5.23 15.94 -16.01
CA HIS A 95 -4.66 16.54 -14.79
C HIS A 95 -5.46 16.19 -13.54
N LEU A 96 -6.79 16.10 -13.65
CA LEU A 96 -7.64 15.63 -12.55
C LEU A 96 -7.31 14.18 -12.15
N TRP A 97 -7.04 13.31 -13.12
CA TRP A 97 -6.67 11.93 -12.86
C TRP A 97 -5.34 11.81 -12.12
N ILE A 98 -4.32 12.56 -12.56
CA ILE A 98 -3.03 12.63 -11.87
C ILE A 98 -3.21 13.17 -10.45
N ALA A 99 -4.02 14.20 -10.26
CA ALA A 99 -4.32 14.75 -8.94
C ALA A 99 -4.93 13.69 -8.00
N LYS A 100 -5.82 12.81 -8.51
CA LYS A 100 -6.39 11.70 -7.73
C LYS A 100 -5.33 10.71 -7.28
N ILE A 101 -4.46 10.27 -8.20
CA ILE A 101 -3.36 9.36 -7.91
C ILE A 101 -2.44 9.97 -6.84
N ALA A 102 -2.06 11.25 -7.01
CA ALA A 102 -1.22 11.96 -6.06
C ALA A 102 -1.87 12.06 -4.66
N VAL A 103 -3.15 12.42 -4.59
CA VAL A 103 -3.90 12.49 -3.33
C VAL A 103 -3.98 11.11 -2.66
N MET A 104 -4.19 10.03 -3.42
CA MET A 104 -4.15 8.67 -2.89
C MET A 104 -2.75 8.28 -2.37
N GLY A 105 -1.69 8.70 -3.05
CA GLY A 105 -0.30 8.55 -2.60
C GLY A 105 -0.03 9.25 -1.26
N VAL A 106 -0.56 10.47 -1.07
CA VAL A 106 -0.47 11.19 0.22
C VAL A 106 -1.27 10.48 1.31
N HIS A 107 -2.46 9.96 0.99
CA HIS A 107 -3.27 9.21 1.97
C HIS A 107 -2.60 7.92 2.43
N THR A 108 -1.97 7.18 1.52
CA THR A 108 -1.19 5.98 1.85
C THR A 108 0.10 6.31 2.59
N LEU A 109 0.72 7.48 2.34
CA LEU A 109 1.83 7.99 3.14
C LEU A 109 1.40 8.25 4.59
N ILE A 110 0.27 8.92 4.80
CA ILE A 110 -0.29 9.13 6.14
C ILE A 110 -0.53 7.78 6.84
N SER A 111 -1.08 6.78 6.12
CA SER A 111 -1.25 5.43 6.66
C SER A 111 0.08 4.80 7.09
N THR A 112 1.13 5.00 6.28
CA THR A 112 2.49 4.51 6.56
C THR A 112 3.09 5.18 7.80
N LEU A 113 2.89 6.49 7.97
CA LEU A 113 3.32 7.20 9.17
C LEU A 113 2.60 6.67 10.42
N VAL A 114 1.30 6.39 10.32
CA VAL A 114 0.55 5.76 11.41
C VAL A 114 1.04 4.34 11.66
N LEU A 115 1.37 3.56 10.63
CA LEU A 115 1.96 2.23 10.77
C LEU A 115 3.28 2.27 11.54
N ILE A 116 4.15 3.25 11.25
CA ILE A 116 5.41 3.43 12.00
C ILE A 116 5.12 3.66 13.48
N VAL A 117 4.19 4.56 13.81
CA VAL A 117 3.78 4.82 15.20
C VAL A 117 3.20 3.55 15.83
N SER A 118 2.31 2.84 15.14
CA SER A 118 1.71 1.60 15.61
C SER A 118 2.75 0.51 15.87
N THR A 119 3.76 0.39 15.00
CA THR A 119 4.85 -0.59 15.13
C THR A 119 5.72 -0.29 16.35
N VAL A 120 6.08 0.97 16.54
CA VAL A 120 6.88 1.41 17.70
C VAL A 120 6.11 1.17 19.00
N LEU A 121 4.84 1.55 19.07
CA LEU A 121 4.00 1.29 20.25
C LEU A 121 3.86 -0.21 20.53
N SER A 122 3.68 -1.02 19.49
CA SER A 122 3.60 -2.47 19.58
C SER A 122 4.88 -3.09 20.16
N GLY A 123 6.05 -2.68 19.67
CA GLY A 123 7.34 -3.18 20.18
C GLY A 123 7.64 -2.75 21.62
N ILE A 124 7.25 -1.53 22.00
CA ILE A 124 7.36 -1.06 23.39
C ILE A 124 6.48 -1.91 24.32
N ILE A 125 5.24 -2.21 23.91
CA ILE A 125 4.31 -3.05 24.68
C ILE A 125 4.86 -4.47 24.86
N ALA A 126 5.43 -5.05 23.80
CA ALA A 126 5.80 -6.47 23.71
C ALA A 126 7.01 -6.89 24.57
N GLY A 127 7.90 -5.99 24.97
CA GLY A 127 9.01 -6.40 25.86
C GLY A 127 10.24 -5.50 25.94
N GLY A 128 10.20 -4.29 25.36
CA GLY A 128 11.31 -3.34 25.47
C GLY A 128 12.56 -3.75 24.68
N GLY A 129 13.66 -3.00 24.86
CA GLY A 129 14.88 -3.09 24.07
C GLY A 129 15.11 -1.86 23.18
N LYS A 130 16.26 -1.80 22.50
CA LYS A 130 16.59 -0.68 21.60
C LYS A 130 15.68 -0.72 20.36
N ILE A 131 14.97 0.38 20.11
CA ILE A 131 14.08 0.50 18.94
C ILE A 131 14.91 0.40 17.64
N PRO A 132 14.60 -0.54 16.73
CA PRO A 132 15.29 -0.71 15.45
C PRO A 132 14.80 0.31 14.41
N TRP A 133 15.07 1.59 14.66
CA TRP A 133 14.59 2.70 13.83
C TRP A 133 14.92 2.54 12.34
N SER A 134 16.15 2.12 12.02
CA SER A 134 16.59 1.94 10.63
C SER A 134 15.75 0.92 9.88
N GLN A 135 15.48 -0.24 10.48
CA GLN A 135 14.64 -1.29 9.88
C GLN A 135 13.19 -0.83 9.72
N ILE A 136 12.62 -0.19 10.75
CA ILE A 136 11.23 0.30 10.71
C ILE A 136 11.06 1.31 9.57
N PHE A 137 11.93 2.31 9.48
CA PHE A 137 11.84 3.32 8.43
C PHE A 137 12.15 2.75 7.04
N ALA A 138 13.19 1.93 6.92
CA ALA A 138 13.54 1.29 5.66
C ALA A 138 12.38 0.45 5.12
N ALA A 139 11.79 -0.40 5.97
CA ALA A 139 10.67 -1.25 5.59
C ALA A 139 9.42 -0.43 5.24
N ALA A 140 8.99 0.47 6.12
CA ALA A 140 7.77 1.25 5.94
C ALA A 140 7.83 2.12 4.67
N PHE A 141 8.91 2.86 4.45
CA PHE A 141 9.04 3.70 3.26
C PHE A 141 9.28 2.90 1.99
N THR A 142 10.02 1.79 2.04
CA THR A 142 10.19 0.91 0.87
C THR A 142 8.85 0.35 0.43
N VAL A 143 8.05 -0.20 1.35
CA VAL A 143 6.69 -0.69 1.05
C VAL A 143 5.82 0.42 0.47
N TRP A 144 5.83 1.60 1.09
CA TRP A 144 5.05 2.72 0.60
C TRP A 144 5.44 3.11 -0.83
N VAL A 145 6.72 3.36 -1.09
CA VAL A 145 7.22 3.80 -2.40
C VAL A 145 6.85 2.80 -3.48
N VAL A 146 7.14 1.51 -3.29
CA VAL A 146 6.89 0.51 -4.33
C VAL A 146 5.39 0.22 -4.52
N SER A 147 4.58 0.41 -3.48
CA SER A 147 3.13 0.28 -3.58
C SER A 147 2.44 1.39 -4.37
N LEU A 148 3.10 2.55 -4.56
CA LEU A 148 2.51 3.67 -5.32
C LEU A 148 2.15 3.24 -6.75
N ALA A 149 2.94 2.36 -7.37
CA ALA A 149 2.71 1.84 -8.71
C ALA A 149 1.36 1.09 -8.85
N ILE A 150 0.81 0.56 -7.76
CA ILE A 150 -0.47 -0.17 -7.75
C ILE A 150 -1.65 0.80 -7.83
N ILE A 151 -1.49 2.04 -7.34
CA ILE A 151 -2.58 3.02 -7.20
C ILE A 151 -3.27 3.36 -8.53
N PRO A 152 -2.56 3.74 -9.62
CA PRO A 152 -3.22 4.10 -10.87
C PRO A 152 -4.04 2.96 -11.46
N LEU A 153 -3.53 1.73 -11.34
CA LEU A 153 -4.15 0.53 -11.88
C LEU A 153 -5.42 0.17 -11.09
N GLN A 154 -5.38 0.25 -9.76
CA GLN A 154 -6.58 0.06 -8.93
C GLN A 154 -7.62 1.14 -9.16
N LEU A 155 -7.20 2.41 -9.29
CA LEU A 155 -8.10 3.53 -9.55
C LEU A 155 -8.80 3.36 -10.90
N TRP A 156 -8.05 3.00 -11.93
CA TRP A 156 -8.59 2.67 -13.25
C TRP A 156 -9.64 1.56 -13.18
N MET A 157 -9.31 0.46 -12.47
CA MET A 157 -10.22 -0.67 -12.33
C MET A 157 -11.52 -0.30 -11.61
N ALA A 158 -11.41 0.47 -10.52
CA ALA A 158 -12.55 1.00 -9.77
C ALA A 158 -13.43 1.94 -10.61
N THR A 159 -12.83 2.78 -11.44
CA THR A 159 -13.56 3.71 -12.32
C THR A 159 -14.18 3.02 -13.53
N TRP A 160 -13.59 1.92 -14.02
CA TRP A 160 -14.08 1.18 -15.17
C TRP A 160 -15.15 0.15 -14.81
N LYS A 161 -14.87 -0.77 -13.86
CA LYS A 161 -15.78 -1.88 -13.48
C LYS A 161 -16.41 -1.71 -12.10
N GLY A 162 -16.18 -0.59 -11.42
CA GLY A 162 -16.77 -0.32 -10.12
C GLY A 162 -16.13 -1.16 -9.00
N THR A 163 -16.90 -1.31 -7.92
CA THR A 163 -16.43 -1.95 -6.68
C THR A 163 -15.94 -3.38 -6.88
N LEU A 164 -16.75 -4.23 -7.54
CA LEU A 164 -16.41 -5.64 -7.71
C LEU A 164 -15.11 -5.82 -8.49
N GLY A 165 -14.93 -5.08 -9.60
CA GLY A 165 -13.71 -5.18 -10.40
C GLY A 165 -12.45 -4.80 -9.62
N SER A 166 -12.50 -3.67 -8.88
CA SER A 166 -11.38 -3.23 -8.04
C SER A 166 -11.04 -4.24 -6.94
N MET A 167 -12.07 -4.76 -6.25
CA MET A 167 -11.85 -5.72 -5.15
C MET A 167 -11.31 -7.06 -5.66
N VAL A 168 -11.81 -7.58 -6.78
CA VAL A 168 -11.28 -8.80 -7.41
C VAL A 168 -9.83 -8.61 -7.85
N MET A 169 -9.49 -7.45 -8.42
CA MET A 169 -8.11 -7.12 -8.77
C MET A 169 -7.19 -7.02 -7.55
N GLY A 170 -7.65 -6.39 -6.46
CA GLY A 170 -6.91 -6.38 -5.19
C GLY A 170 -6.71 -7.78 -4.63
N PHE A 171 -7.75 -8.62 -4.62
CA PHE A 171 -7.68 -9.99 -4.09
C PHE A 171 -6.77 -10.90 -4.94
N THR A 172 -6.85 -10.81 -6.26
CA THR A 172 -5.93 -11.51 -7.16
C THR A 172 -4.50 -11.00 -7.02
N GLY A 173 -4.33 -9.68 -6.85
CA GLY A 173 -3.05 -9.05 -6.52
C GLY A 173 -2.45 -9.57 -5.21
N MET A 174 -3.26 -9.76 -4.17
CA MET A 174 -2.83 -10.37 -2.90
C MET A 174 -2.26 -11.78 -3.11
N ILE A 175 -3.00 -12.66 -3.80
CA ILE A 175 -2.57 -14.04 -4.03
C ILE A 175 -1.32 -14.08 -4.92
N THR A 176 -1.37 -13.41 -6.06
CA THR A 176 -0.27 -13.40 -7.03
C THR A 176 0.97 -12.72 -6.48
N GLY A 177 0.80 -11.68 -5.66
CA GLY A 177 1.89 -10.98 -4.99
C GLY A 177 2.67 -11.90 -4.05
N VAL A 178 1.97 -12.69 -3.23
CA VAL A 178 2.62 -13.67 -2.34
C VAL A 178 3.32 -14.77 -3.13
N LEU A 179 2.63 -15.37 -4.11
CA LEU A 179 3.17 -16.47 -4.92
C LEU A 179 4.40 -16.05 -5.73
N ALA A 180 4.38 -14.84 -6.31
CA ALA A 180 5.48 -14.36 -7.11
C ALA A 180 6.65 -13.82 -6.28
N ALA A 181 6.44 -13.41 -5.03
CA ALA A 181 7.46 -12.73 -4.22
C ALA A 181 8.69 -13.59 -3.91
N SER A 182 8.61 -14.92 -3.93
CA SER A 182 9.78 -15.79 -3.76
C SER A 182 10.40 -16.25 -5.07
N GLU A 183 9.78 -15.93 -6.20
CA GLU A 183 10.12 -16.51 -7.50
C GLU A 183 11.03 -15.59 -8.33
N PRO A 184 11.84 -16.11 -9.27
CA PRO A 184 12.73 -15.29 -10.11
C PRO A 184 12.00 -14.22 -10.93
N TYR A 185 10.72 -14.43 -11.24
CA TYR A 185 9.89 -13.52 -12.04
C TYR A 185 9.15 -12.47 -11.20
N TRP A 186 9.41 -12.36 -9.89
CA TRP A 186 8.77 -11.41 -8.96
C TRP A 186 8.69 -9.98 -9.53
N ILE A 187 9.73 -9.55 -10.25
CA ILE A 187 9.84 -8.20 -10.80
C ILE A 187 8.69 -7.84 -11.76
N TYR A 188 8.07 -8.81 -12.42
CA TYR A 188 6.97 -8.59 -13.35
C TYR A 188 5.58 -8.52 -12.70
N VAL A 189 5.49 -8.78 -11.38
CA VAL A 189 4.24 -8.78 -10.63
C VAL A 189 4.25 -7.63 -9.62
N PRO A 190 3.58 -6.49 -9.89
CA PRO A 190 3.64 -5.29 -9.05
C PRO A 190 3.25 -5.51 -7.58
N TRP A 191 2.29 -6.39 -7.33
CA TRP A 191 1.85 -6.74 -5.97
C TRP A 191 2.87 -7.57 -5.19
N SER A 192 3.89 -8.13 -5.85
CA SER A 192 4.93 -8.89 -5.17
C SER A 192 6.01 -8.00 -4.56
N TRP A 193 6.25 -6.81 -5.12
CA TRP A 193 7.37 -5.95 -4.72
C TRP A 193 7.31 -5.54 -3.23
N PRO A 194 6.15 -5.09 -2.70
CA PRO A 194 6.02 -4.80 -1.28
C PRO A 194 6.46 -5.96 -0.39
N THR A 195 6.19 -7.21 -0.80
CA THR A 195 6.47 -8.41 -0.01
C THR A 195 7.91 -8.90 -0.23
N ARG A 196 8.39 -8.98 -1.49
CA ARG A 196 9.75 -9.40 -1.85
C ARG A 196 10.80 -8.54 -1.15
N LEU A 197 10.60 -7.23 -1.12
CA LEU A 197 11.58 -6.29 -0.59
C LEU A 197 11.63 -6.30 0.94
N MET A 198 10.63 -6.87 1.63
CA MET A 198 10.70 -7.09 3.08
C MET A 198 11.61 -8.25 3.46
N SER A 199 11.81 -9.21 2.57
CA SER A 199 12.73 -10.33 2.81
C SER A 199 14.15 -9.87 3.16
N PRO A 200 14.84 -9.06 2.35
CA PRO A 200 16.18 -8.57 2.70
C PRO A 200 16.20 -7.47 3.77
N ILE A 201 15.08 -6.79 4.05
CA ILE A 201 15.02 -5.70 5.04
C ILE A 201 14.74 -6.20 6.46
N ILE A 202 13.79 -7.13 6.60
CA ILE A 202 13.28 -7.63 7.88
C ILE A 202 13.72 -9.08 8.14
N GLY A 203 14.01 -9.87 7.10
CA GLY A 203 14.38 -11.28 7.23
C GLY A 203 13.17 -12.23 7.20
N VAL A 204 12.08 -11.82 6.57
CA VAL A 204 10.81 -12.58 6.56
C VAL A 204 10.52 -13.12 5.18
N HIS A 205 10.13 -14.39 5.16
CA HIS A 205 9.67 -15.05 3.95
C HIS A 205 8.27 -14.55 3.58
N PRO A 206 7.91 -14.41 2.29
CA PRO A 206 6.58 -14.00 1.85
C PRO A 206 5.39 -14.80 2.42
N ASN A 207 5.63 -16.02 2.92
CA ASN A 207 4.64 -16.89 3.58
C ASN A 207 4.49 -16.64 5.09
N GLY A 208 5.26 -15.72 5.68
CA GLY A 208 5.21 -15.36 7.10
C GLY A 208 6.20 -16.10 8.01
N THR A 209 7.05 -16.97 7.48
CA THR A 209 8.12 -17.61 8.27
C THR A 209 9.40 -16.77 8.28
N LEU A 210 10.28 -17.01 9.25
CA LEU A 210 11.63 -16.44 9.24
C LEU A 210 12.46 -17.04 8.09
N LEU A 211 13.36 -16.25 7.53
CA LEU A 211 14.34 -16.72 6.56
C LEU A 211 15.54 -17.35 7.26
N GLU A 212 16.06 -18.43 6.68
CA GLU A 212 17.35 -18.98 7.05
C GLU A 212 18.47 -18.01 6.64
N PRO A 213 19.60 -17.96 7.38
CA PRO A 213 20.70 -17.01 7.11
C PRO A 213 21.26 -17.10 5.69
N ASP A 214 21.12 -18.26 5.05
CA ASP A 214 21.71 -18.59 3.75
C ASP A 214 20.72 -18.36 2.60
N SER A 215 19.52 -17.84 2.91
CA SER A 215 18.43 -17.73 1.93
C SER A 215 18.77 -16.74 0.80
N PRO A 216 18.56 -17.11 -0.48
CA PRO A 216 18.68 -16.18 -1.61
C PRO A 216 17.74 -14.97 -1.51
N LEU A 217 16.68 -15.07 -0.70
CA LEU A 217 15.74 -13.96 -0.52
C LEU A 217 16.32 -12.81 0.31
N LEU A 218 17.44 -13.01 0.99
CA LEU A 218 18.15 -11.98 1.77
C LEU A 218 19.05 -11.07 0.90
N ASP A 219 19.16 -11.32 -0.41
CA ASP A 219 19.94 -10.46 -1.29
C ASP A 219 19.36 -9.02 -1.35
N ALA A 220 20.08 -8.07 -0.76
CA ALA A 220 19.68 -6.67 -0.69
C ALA A 220 19.80 -5.93 -2.04
N SER A 221 20.48 -6.50 -3.04
CA SER A 221 20.61 -5.90 -4.38
C SER A 221 19.26 -5.69 -5.08
N VAL A 222 18.24 -6.46 -4.69
CA VAL A 222 16.88 -6.38 -5.25
C VAL A 222 16.14 -5.12 -4.82
N ILE A 223 16.53 -4.48 -3.72
CA ILE A 223 15.85 -3.29 -3.17
C ILE A 223 15.93 -2.10 -4.14
N PRO A 224 17.13 -1.61 -4.55
CA PRO A 224 17.21 -0.50 -5.50
C PRO A 224 16.54 -0.84 -6.84
N VAL A 225 16.69 -2.09 -7.32
CA VAL A 225 16.06 -2.54 -8.57
C VAL A 225 14.53 -2.46 -8.47
N GLY A 226 13.95 -2.99 -7.39
CA GLY A 226 12.50 -2.95 -7.17
C GLY A 226 11.96 -1.53 -7.05
N ILE A 227 12.70 -0.63 -6.38
CA ILE A 227 12.32 0.79 -6.29
C ILE A 227 12.31 1.43 -7.68
N ILE A 228 13.38 1.29 -8.47
CA ILE A 228 13.48 1.88 -9.81
C ILE A 228 12.35 1.36 -10.72
N VAL A 229 12.13 0.04 -10.74
CA VAL A 229 11.08 -0.58 -11.56
C VAL A 229 9.69 -0.10 -11.12
N SER A 230 9.47 0.05 -9.81
CA SER A 230 8.17 0.54 -9.30
C SER A 230 7.89 2.00 -9.69
N LEU A 231 8.90 2.87 -9.66
CA LEU A 231 8.75 4.28 -10.06
C LEU A 231 8.50 4.41 -11.57
N ILE A 232 9.22 3.64 -12.39
CA ILE A 232 8.97 3.58 -13.84
C ILE A 232 7.54 3.08 -14.11
N THR A 233 7.13 2.02 -13.42
CA THR A 233 5.78 1.44 -13.58
C THR A 233 4.70 2.42 -13.12
N LEU A 234 4.92 3.16 -12.03
CA LEU A 234 4.03 4.22 -11.58
C LEU A 234 3.83 5.28 -12.68
N LEU A 235 4.89 5.74 -13.33
CA LEU A 235 4.80 6.72 -14.41
C LEU A 235 4.03 6.15 -15.60
N ILE A 236 4.37 4.92 -16.04
CA ILE A 236 3.71 4.25 -17.16
C ILE A 236 2.21 4.07 -16.89
N PHE A 237 1.85 3.47 -15.75
CA PHE A 237 0.44 3.24 -15.40
C PHE A 237 -0.31 4.55 -15.20
N THR A 238 0.31 5.57 -14.61
CA THR A 238 -0.31 6.90 -14.47
C THR A 238 -0.61 7.50 -15.85
N CYS A 239 0.36 7.51 -16.76
CA CYS A 239 0.17 8.04 -18.12
C CYS A 239 -0.92 7.26 -18.89
N LEU A 240 -0.84 5.93 -18.90
CA LEU A 240 -1.81 5.08 -19.62
C LEU A 240 -3.23 5.27 -19.09
N THR A 241 -3.41 5.23 -17.77
CA THR A 241 -4.73 5.37 -17.16
C THR A 241 -5.28 6.79 -17.26
N ALA A 242 -4.42 7.81 -17.22
CA ALA A 242 -4.81 9.20 -17.42
C ALA A 242 -5.25 9.46 -18.87
N ILE A 243 -4.53 8.95 -19.87
CA ILE A 243 -4.92 9.04 -21.29
C ILE A 243 -6.25 8.32 -21.52
N TRP A 244 -6.41 7.12 -20.96
CA TRP A 244 -7.67 6.37 -21.03
C TRP A 244 -8.83 7.16 -20.42
N PHE A 245 -8.60 7.80 -19.27
CA PHE A 245 -9.63 8.57 -18.57
C PHE A 245 -10.02 9.85 -19.34
N ASP A 246 -9.05 10.53 -19.93
CA ASP A 246 -9.25 11.76 -20.70
C ASP A 246 -10.07 11.50 -21.98
N ARG A 247 -9.77 10.40 -22.69
CA ARG A 247 -10.49 9.98 -23.90
C ARG A 247 -11.88 9.41 -23.66
N ARG A 248 -12.26 9.19 -22.41
CA ARG A 248 -13.58 8.63 -22.10
C ARG A 248 -14.65 9.67 -22.40
N GLU A 249 -15.40 9.50 -23.47
CA GLU A 249 -16.69 10.18 -23.66
C GLU A 249 -17.68 9.60 -22.64
N VAL A 250 -18.35 10.46 -21.86
CA VAL A 250 -19.35 10.00 -20.90
C VAL A 250 -20.72 10.22 -21.53
N GLY A 251 -21.30 9.14 -22.06
CA GLY A 251 -22.75 9.02 -22.22
C GLY A 251 -23.46 9.06 -20.87
#